data_AF-A0A0G0IRY4-F1
#
_entry.id   AF-A0A0G0IRY4-F1
#
_cell.length_a   1.000
_cell.length_b   1.000
_cell.length_c   1.000
_cell.angle_alpha   90.00
_cell.angle_beta   90.00
_cell.angle_gamma   90.00
#
_symmetry.space_group_name_H-M   'P 1'
#
loop_
_entity.id
_entity.type
_entity.pdbx_description
1 polymer ?
#
loop_
_entity_poly.entity_id
_entity_poly.type
_entity_poly.pdbx_seq_one_letter_code
_entity_poly.pdbx_strand_id
1 'polypeptide(L)' 'MFSKIKNFLLEVRSEMRKVVWPTKQETIKYTVAVIGISAALAVFFGGIDFGLSDLLETYILK' A
#
# COMPACT_ATOMS: atom_id res chain seq x y z
N MET A 1 34.19 9.37 -15.54
CA MET A 1 32.83 8.79 -15.41
C MET A 1 32.24 9.02 -14.01
N PHE A 2 32.94 8.67 -12.92
CA PHE A 2 32.51 8.89 -11.53
C PHE A 2 32.13 10.34 -11.16
N SER A 3 32.81 11.35 -11.71
CA SER A 3 32.47 12.77 -11.49
C SER A 3 31.08 13.15 -12.02
N LYS A 4 30.66 12.61 -13.17
CA LYS A 4 29.32 12.87 -13.74
C LYS A 4 28.19 12.32 -12.86
N ILE A 5 28.38 11.12 -12.30
CA ILE A 5 27.41 10.49 -11.37
C ILE A 5 27.28 11.30 -10.08
N LYS A 6 28.40 11.80 -9.53
CA LYS A 6 28.38 12.63 -8.33
C LYS A 6 27.62 13.95 -8.56
N ASN A 7 27.84 14.59 -9.71
CA ASN A 7 27.11 15.81 -10.08
C ASN A 7 25.62 15.54 -10.31
N PHE A 8 25.27 14.45 -10.97
CA PHE A 8 23.88 14.03 -11.15
C PHE A 8 23.15 13.82 -9.82
N LEU A 9 23.78 13.15 -8.84
CA LEU A 9 23.17 12.96 -7.51
C LEU A 9 23.00 14.27 -6.74
N LEU A 10 23.90 15.23 -6.94
CA LEU A 10 23.78 16.57 -6.35
C LEU A 10 22.62 17.35 -6.96
N GLU A 11 22.45 17.29 -8.28
CA GLU A 11 21.32 17.89 -9.00
C GLU A 11 19.99 17.24 -8.58
N VAL A 12 19.91 15.90 -8.51
CA VAL A 12 18.72 15.17 -8.04
C VAL A 12 18.36 15.59 -6.62
N ARG A 13 19.35 15.69 -5.71
CA ARG A 13 19.10 16.15 -4.34
C ARG A 13 18.57 17.59 -4.29
N SER A 14 19.03 18.45 -5.19
CA SER A 14 18.56 19.83 -5.32
C SER A 14 17.10 19.88 -5.78
N GLU A 15 16.73 19.08 -6.78
CA GLU A 15 15.35 18.99 -7.26
C GLU A 15 14.41 18.34 -6.24
N MET A 16 14.87 17.28 -5.54
CA MET A 16 14.08 16.63 -4.48
C MET A 16 13.76 17.56 -3.30
N ARG A 17 14.53 18.63 -3.09
CA ARG A 17 14.22 19.66 -2.09
C ARG A 17 13.09 20.60 -2.51
N LYS A 18 12.82 20.72 -3.81
CA LYS A 18 11.69 21.52 -4.34
C LYS A 18 10.37 20.76 -4.31
N VAL A 19 10.43 19.44 -4.09
CA VAL A 19 9.24 18.60 -3.95
C VAL A 19 8.52 18.97 -2.66
N VAL A 20 7.24 19.31 -2.78
CA VAL A 20 6.36 19.55 -1.64
C VAL A 20 5.92 18.20 -1.10
N TRP A 21 6.56 17.77 -0.01
CA TRP A 21 6.18 16.55 0.68
C TRP A 21 4.93 16.79 1.55
N PRO A 22 4.04 15.79 1.67
CA PRO A 22 2.88 15.88 2.53
C PRO A 22 3.29 16.14 3.97
N THR A 23 2.43 16.84 4.71
CA THR A 23 2.66 17.09 6.13
C THR A 23 2.56 15.77 6.91
N LYS A 24 3.21 15.69 8.08
CA LYS A 24 3.14 14.49 8.95
C LYS A 24 1.70 14.07 9.25
N GLN A 25 0.80 15.04 9.41
CA GLN A 25 -0.62 14.80 9.69
C GLN A 25 -1.33 14.16 8.49
N GLU A 26 -1.09 14.67 7.28
CA GLU A 26 -1.64 14.09 6.05
C GLU A 26 -1.13 12.67 5.82
N THR A 27 0.18 12.44 6.00
CA THR A 27 0.76 11.10 5.87
C THR A 27 0.06 10.11 6.81
N ILE A 28 -0.09 10.46 8.09
CA ILE A 28 -0.76 9.60 9.07
C ILE A 28 -2.22 9.36 8.68
N LYS A 29 -2.95 10.39 8.26
CA LYS A 29 -4.36 10.26 7.84
C LYS A 29 -4.49 9.28 6.68
N TYR A 30 -3.62 9.39 5.67
CA TYR A 30 -3.63 8.47 4.54
C TYR A 30 -3.23 7.05 4.94
N THR A 31 -2.22 6.88 5.81
CA THR A 31 -1.84 5.56 6.31
C THR A 31 -2.98 4.88 7.06
N VAL A 32 -3.67 5.61 7.95
CA VAL A 32 -4.82 5.08 8.70
C VAL A 32 -5.97 4.71 7.76
N ALA A 33 -6.24 5.54 6.75
CA ALA A 33 -7.27 5.22 5.75
C ALA A 33 -6.95 3.94 4.97
N VAL A 34 -5.69 3.77 4.53
CA VAL A 34 -5.25 2.55 3.83
C VAL A 34 -5.37 1.32 4.73
N ILE A 35 -4.94 1.40 6.00
CA ILE A 35 -5.09 0.31 6.96
C ILE A 35 -6.56 -0.06 7.15
N GLY A 36 -7.44 0.94 7.32
CA GLY A 36 -8.88 0.71 7.49
C GLY A 36 -9.52 0.00 6.29
N ILE A 37 -9.22 0.46 5.07
CA ILE A 37 -9.74 -0.15 3.84
C ILE A 37 -9.17 -1.56 3.66
N SER A 38 -7.86 -1.76 3.89
CA SER A 38 -7.23 -3.08 3.78
C SER A 38 -7.82 -4.08 4.78
N ALA A 39 -8.06 -3.66 6.02
CA ALA A 39 -8.71 -4.50 7.03
C ALA A 39 -10.15 -4.84 6.65
N ALA A 40 -10.92 -3.87 6.15
CA ALA A 40 -12.29 -4.11 5.69
C ALA A 40 -12.34 -5.13 4.53
N LEU A 41 -11.44 -4.99 3.55
CA LEU A 41 -11.33 -5.94 2.44
C LEU A 41 -10.89 -7.32 2.92
N ALA A 42 -9.94 -7.41 3.87
CA ALA A 42 -9.51 -8.69 4.42
C ALA A 42 -10.65 -9.44 5.11
N VAL A 43 -11.49 -8.74 5.89
CA VAL A 43 -12.67 -9.33 6.51
C VAL A 43 -13.71 -9.75 5.46
N PHE A 44 -13.95 -8.90 4.45
CA PHE A 44 -14.91 -9.19 3.40
C PHE A 44 -14.52 -10.42 2.57
N PHE A 45 -13.30 -10.43 2.01
CA PHE A 45 -12.80 -11.56 1.23
C PHE A 45 -12.64 -12.80 2.09
N GLY A 46 -12.06 -12.70 3.29
CA GLY A 46 -11.95 -13.82 4.21
C GLY A 46 -13.32 -14.45 4.53
N GLY A 47 -14.33 -13.63 4.82
CA GLY A 47 -15.70 -14.11 5.06
C GLY A 47 -16.30 -14.81 3.84
N ILE A 48 -16.06 -14.29 2.63
CA ILE A 48 -16.49 -14.94 1.39
C ILE A 48 -15.77 -16.27 1.20
N ASP A 49 -14.45 -16.34 1.38
CA ASP A 49 -13.67 -17.56 1.20
C ASP A 49 -14.09 -18.66 2.19
N PHE A 50 -14.35 -18.30 3.46
CA PHE A 50 -14.90 -19.22 4.45
C PHE A 50 -16.30 -19.71 4.07
N GLY A 51 -17.19 -18.79 3.67
CA GLY A 51 -18.55 -19.12 3.26
C GLY A 51 -18.60 -19.99 2.01
N LEU A 52 -17.75 -19.72 1.02
CA LEU A 52 -17.64 -20.52 -0.20
C LEU A 52 -17.06 -21.90 0.09
N SER A 53 -16.04 -21.99 0.94
CA SER A 53 -15.41 -23.27 1.30
C SER A 53 -16.40 -24.21 1.99
N ASP A 54 -17.17 -23.71 2.96
CA ASP A 54 -18.20 -24.47 3.68
C ASP A 54 -19.33 -24.95 2.75
N LEU A 55 -19.74 -24.07 1.82
CA LEU A 55 -20.78 -24.38 0.83
C LEU A 55 -20.30 -25.41 -0.19
N LEU A 56 -19.04 -25.30 -0.66
CA LEU A 56 -18.43 -26.28 -1.58
C LEU A 56 -18.25 -27.65 -0.90
N GLU A 57 -17.79 -27.69 0.35
CA GLU A 57 -17.63 -28.95 1.10
C GLU A 57 -18.99 -29.63 1.29
N THR A 58 -20.02 -28.87 1.63
CA THR A 58 -21.37 -29.42 1.88
C THR A 58 -22.07 -29.89 0.60
N TYR A 59 -21.94 -29.15 -0.51
CA TYR A 59 -22.69 -29.44 -1.74
C TYR A 59 -21.95 -30.25 -2.81
N ILE A 60 -20.60 -30.25 -2.85
CA ILE A 60 -19.81 -30.89 -3.92
C ILE A 60 -19.04 -32.13 -3.42
N LEU A 61 -18.54 -32.14 -2.17
CA LEU A 61 -17.74 -33.26 -1.64
C LEU A 61 -18.57 -34.35 -0.95
N LYS A 62 -19.90 -34.34 -1.10
CA LYS A 62 -20.81 -35.37 -0.59
C LYS A 62 -21.37 -36.24 -1.71
#